data_AF-A0A928LEK1-F1
#
_entry.id   AF-A0A928LEK1-F1
#
_cell.length_a   1.000
_cell.length_b   1.000
_cell.length_c   1.000
_cell.angle_alpha   90.00
_cell.angle_beta   90.00
_cell.angle_gamma   90.00
#
_symmetry.space_group_name_H-M   'P 1'
#
loop_
_entity.id
_entity.type
_entity.pdbx_description
1 polymer ?
#
loop_
_entity_poly.entity_id
_entity_poly.type
_entity_poly.pdbx_seq_one_letter_code
_entity_poly.pdbx_strand_id
1 'polypeptide(L)'
;NIKLHLVLPCISQADKWSSEDKRMYKRIKEESDSVEYISFDYTPHCMNRRNRALVDKAGYCIAYCTQTSGGSAYTIGYAMDNDVEVENIAHQVNSI
;
A
#
# COMPACT_ATOMS: atom_id res chain seq x y z
N ASN A 1 0.07 0.19 22.29
CA ASN A 1 -0.15 -1.06 21.52
C ASN A 1 -0.22 -0.67 20.05
N ILE A 2 0.53 -1.34 19.16
CA ILE A 2 0.55 -1.07 17.71
C ILE A 2 -0.28 -2.14 17.02
N LYS A 3 -1.08 -1.76 16.00
CA LYS A 3 -1.91 -2.68 15.21
C LYS A 3 -1.60 -2.57 13.72
N LEU A 4 -1.66 -3.69 13.02
CA LEU A 4 -1.47 -3.79 11.57
C LEU A 4 -2.82 -4.03 10.86
N HIS A 5 -3.24 -3.05 10.06
CA HIS A 5 -4.44 -3.14 9.23
C HIS A 5 -4.06 -3.19 7.75
N LEU A 6 -4.44 -4.26 7.05
CA LEU A 6 -4.14 -4.44 5.63
C LEU A 6 -5.34 -4.01 4.77
N VAL A 7 -5.13 -3.05 3.86
CA VAL A 7 -6.11 -2.70 2.82
C VAL A 7 -5.63 -3.27 1.48
N LEU A 8 -6.34 -4.25 0.96
CA LEU A 8 -5.93 -5.05 -0.19
C LEU A 8 -6.85 -4.80 -1.40
N PRO A 9 -6.32 -4.71 -2.64
CA PRO A 9 -7.09 -4.49 -3.86
C PRO A 9 -8.11 -5.58 -4.17
N CYS A 10 -7.71 -6.86 -4.12
CA CYS A 10 -8.56 -8.01 -4.46
C CYS A 10 -8.03 -9.33 -3.87
N ILE A 11 -8.86 -10.37 -3.85
CA ILE A 11 -8.50 -11.68 -3.29
C ILE A 11 -7.35 -12.32 -4.07
N SER A 12 -7.39 -12.20 -5.41
CA SER A 12 -6.44 -12.78 -6.36
C SER A 12 -5.11 -12.02 -6.51
N GLN A 13 -4.86 -10.97 -5.70
CA GLN A 13 -3.69 -10.08 -5.86
C GLN A 13 -2.36 -10.84 -5.96
N ALA A 14 -2.21 -11.92 -5.20
CA ALA A 14 -0.97 -12.67 -5.08
C ALA A 14 -0.88 -13.87 -6.04
N ASP A 15 -1.89 -14.14 -6.86
CA ASP A 15 -2.01 -15.40 -7.63
C ASP A 15 -0.83 -15.65 -8.58
N LYS A 16 -0.26 -14.57 -9.13
CA LYS A 16 0.86 -14.63 -10.07
C LYS A 16 2.24 -14.48 -9.41
N TRP A 17 2.31 -14.33 -8.09
CA TRP A 17 3.58 -14.19 -7.38
C TRP A 17 4.32 -15.52 -7.24
N SER A 18 5.61 -15.42 -6.94
CA SER A 18 6.44 -16.58 -6.62
C SER A 18 5.89 -17.31 -5.38
N SER A 19 6.22 -18.60 -5.24
CA SER A 19 5.83 -19.37 -4.06
C SER A 19 6.41 -18.80 -2.77
N GLU A 20 7.57 -18.15 -2.84
CA GLU A 20 8.22 -17.49 -1.70
C GLU A 20 7.46 -16.24 -1.26
N ASP A 21 7.16 -15.34 -2.19
CA ASP A 21 6.39 -14.13 -1.90
C ASP A 21 4.99 -14.46 -1.38
N LYS A 22 4.34 -15.50 -1.93
CA LYS A 22 3.04 -15.99 -1.44
C LYS A 22 3.12 -16.45 0.01
N ARG A 23 4.19 -17.16 0.41
CA ARG A 23 4.37 -17.60 1.81
C ARG A 23 4.59 -16.41 2.74
N MET A 24 5.45 -15.46 2.35
CA MET A 24 5.69 -14.25 3.13
C MET A 24 4.41 -13.43 3.29
N TYR A 25 3.68 -13.21 2.21
CA TYR A 25 2.42 -12.48 2.21
C TYR A 25 1.35 -13.14 3.09
N LYS A 26 1.20 -14.47 3.00
CA LYS A 26 0.27 -15.22 3.85
C LYS A 26 0.61 -15.05 5.33
N ARG A 27 1.89 -15.12 5.69
CA ARG A 27 2.36 -14.90 7.06
C ARG A 27 2.00 -13.50 7.57
N ILE A 28 2.31 -12.45 6.81
CA ILE A 28 1.98 -11.06 7.16
C ILE A 28 0.46 -10.90 7.37
N LYS A 29 -0.34 -11.50 6.48
CA LYS A 29 -1.79 -11.45 6.57
C LYS A 29 -2.33 -12.18 7.81
N GLU A 30 -1.78 -13.34 8.15
CA GLU A 30 -2.15 -14.12 9.35
C GLU A 30 -1.75 -13.42 10.66
N GLU A 31 -0.66 -12.64 10.66
CA GLU A 31 -0.19 -11.86 11.81
C GLU A 31 -0.84 -10.47 11.92
N SER A 32 -1.64 -10.04 10.93
CA SER A 32 -2.31 -8.73 10.95
C SER A 32 -3.58 -8.71 11.81
N ASP A 33 -3.90 -7.55 12.39
CA ASP A 33 -5.11 -7.34 13.19
C ASP A 33 -6.39 -7.30 12.36
N SER A 34 -6.32 -6.86 11.10
CA SER A 34 -7.46 -6.89 10.18
C SER A 34 -7.05 -6.86 8.72
N VAL A 35 -7.96 -7.36 7.88
CA VAL A 35 -7.83 -7.32 6.42
C VAL A 35 -9.12 -6.79 5.79
N GLU A 36 -9.00 -5.76 4.96
CA GLU A 36 -10.08 -5.20 4.14
C GLU A 36 -9.78 -5.46 2.66
N TYR A 37 -10.78 -5.91 1.89
CA TYR A 37 -10.67 -6.08 0.44
C TYR A 37 -11.54 -5.04 -0.28
N ILE A 38 -10.95 -4.33 -1.24
CA ILE A 38 -11.64 -3.29 -2.03
C ILE A 38 -12.52 -3.87 -3.13
N SER A 39 -12.20 -5.08 -3.58
CA SER A 39 -12.89 -5.81 -4.63
C SER A 39 -12.75 -7.32 -4.39
N PHE A 40 -13.71 -8.11 -4.88
CA PHE A 40 -13.57 -9.57 -4.91
C PHE A 40 -12.56 -9.96 -5.99
N ASP A 41 -12.80 -9.49 -7.22
CA ASP A 41 -11.96 -9.74 -8.39
C ASP A 41 -10.97 -8.60 -8.68
N TYR A 42 -9.89 -8.95 -9.37
CA TYR A 42 -8.98 -7.96 -9.91
C TYR A 42 -9.68 -7.10 -10.97
N THR A 43 -9.59 -5.79 -10.81
CA THR A 43 -9.90 -4.83 -11.87
C THR A 43 -8.76 -3.81 -11.96
N PRO A 44 -8.48 -3.24 -13.13
CA PRO A 44 -7.49 -2.16 -13.23
C PRO A 44 -7.75 -1.02 -12.23
N HIS A 45 -9.01 -0.77 -11.89
CA HIS A 45 -9.42 0.29 -10.96
C HIS A 45 -9.27 -0.07 -9.47
N CYS A 46 -9.25 -1.36 -9.09
CA CYS A 46 -9.19 -1.74 -7.68
C CYS A 46 -7.87 -1.34 -7.01
N MET A 47 -6.77 -1.28 -7.78
CA MET A 47 -5.48 -0.81 -7.30
C MET A 47 -5.53 0.67 -6.89
N ASN A 48 -6.09 1.53 -7.76
CA ASN A 48 -6.22 2.96 -7.48
C ASN A 48 -7.20 3.23 -6.33
N ARG A 49 -8.33 2.50 -6.30
CA ARG A 49 -9.28 2.56 -5.18
C ARG A 49 -8.64 2.16 -3.85
N ARG A 50 -7.81 1.11 -3.85
CA ARG A 50 -7.03 0.71 -2.67
C ARG A 50 -6.07 1.80 -2.22
N ASN A 51 -5.35 2.43 -3.14
CA ASN A 51 -4.42 3.52 -2.80
C ASN A 51 -5.14 4.71 -2.16
N ARG A 52 -6.31 5.11 -2.70
CA ARG A 52 -7.14 6.15 -2.08
C ARG A 52 -7.60 5.74 -0.69
N ALA A 53 -8.12 4.53 -0.55
CA ALA A 53 -8.60 4.01 0.74
C ALA A 53 -7.49 3.90 1.81
N LEU A 54 -6.22 3.77 1.43
CA LEU A 54 -5.08 3.85 2.36
C LEU A 54 -4.91 5.29 2.87
N VAL A 55 -4.95 6.26 1.97
CA VAL A 55 -4.78 7.69 2.30
C VAL A 55 -5.97 8.24 3.06
N ASP A 56 -7.20 7.91 2.66
CA ASP A 56 -8.43 8.37 3.32
C ASP A 56 -8.52 7.91 4.80
N LYS A 57 -7.75 6.87 5.17
CA LYS A 57 -7.65 6.33 6.54
C LYS A 57 -6.37 6.75 7.28
N ALA A 58 -5.49 7.51 6.64
CA ALA A 58 -4.18 7.86 7.18
C ALA A 58 -4.17 9.29 7.75
N GLY A 59 -3.51 9.47 8.89
CA GLY A 59 -3.08 10.79 9.35
C GLY A 59 -1.64 11.14 8.93
N TYR A 60 -0.89 10.15 8.44
CA TYR A 60 0.50 10.28 8.02
C TYR A 60 0.84 9.19 7.00
N CYS A 61 1.61 9.52 5.97
CA CYS A 61 2.01 8.63 4.89
C CYS A 61 3.54 8.48 4.84
N ILE A 62 4.04 7.32 5.25
CA ILE A 62 5.44 6.95 5.02
C ILE A 62 5.51 6.24 3.68
N ALA A 63 6.33 6.75 2.76
CA ALA A 63 6.46 6.23 1.41
C ALA A 63 7.92 5.92 1.06
N TYR A 64 8.12 4.94 0.19
CA TYR A 64 9.37 4.71 -0.51
C TYR A 64 9.11 4.82 -2.01
N CYS A 65 9.41 5.99 -2.60
CA CYS A 65 9.18 6.24 -4.02
C CYS A 65 10.39 6.93 -4.66
N THR A 66 11.04 6.25 -5.60
CA THR A 66 12.21 6.73 -6.34
C THR A 66 11.85 7.29 -7.73
N GLN A 67 10.58 7.19 -8.13
CA GLN A 67 10.11 7.59 -9.45
C GLN A 67 9.15 8.77 -9.34
N THR A 68 9.14 9.63 -10.35
CA THR A 68 8.22 10.78 -10.43
C THR A 68 6.84 10.42 -11.00
N SER A 69 6.64 9.16 -11.38
CA SER A 69 5.38 8.66 -11.94
C SER A 69 5.10 7.21 -11.50
N GLY A 70 3.88 6.74 -11.75
CA GLY A 70 3.40 5.42 -11.33
C GLY A 70 2.56 5.44 -10.05
N GLY A 71 2.16 4.25 -9.60
CA GLY A 71 1.17 4.10 -8.52
C GLY A 71 1.59 4.71 -7.18
N SER A 72 2.87 4.61 -6.81
CA SER A 72 3.37 5.22 -5.56
C SER A 72 3.43 6.74 -5.66
N ALA A 73 3.93 7.31 -6.77
CA ALA A 73 3.95 8.75 -7.00
C ALA A 73 2.53 9.34 -6.98
N TYR A 74 1.57 8.64 -7.61
CA TYR A 74 0.16 8.98 -7.54
C TYR A 74 -0.40 8.98 -6.11
N THR A 75 -0.05 7.96 -5.30
CA THR A 75 -0.54 7.84 -3.92
C THR A 75 0.02 8.94 -3.03
N ILE A 76 1.30 9.29 -3.20
CA ILE A 76 1.94 10.43 -2.51
C ILE A 76 1.22 11.74 -2.88
N GLY A 77 1.00 11.99 -4.17
CA GLY A 77 0.27 13.19 -4.61
C GLY A 77 -1.14 13.25 -4.02
N TYR A 78 -1.87 12.13 -4.05
CA TYR A 78 -3.19 12.05 -3.45
C TYR A 78 -3.17 12.30 -1.92
N ALA A 79 -2.14 11.85 -1.20
CA ALA A 79 -1.96 12.16 0.22
C ALA A 79 -1.76 13.66 0.46
N MET A 80 -0.88 14.30 -0.32
CA MET A 80 -0.63 15.74 -0.25
C MET A 80 -1.90 16.55 -0.57
N ASP A 81 -2.67 16.14 -1.58
CA ASP A 81 -3.94 16.78 -1.97
C ASP A 81 -5.05 16.66 -0.90
N ASN A 82 -4.91 15.74 0.05
CA ASN A 82 -5.86 15.51 1.15
C ASN A 82 -5.29 15.89 2.53
N ASP A 83 -4.28 16.79 2.56
CA ASP A 83 -3.66 17.29 3.78
C ASP A 83 -3.07 16.19 4.69
N VAL A 84 -2.72 15.03 4.12
CA VAL A 84 -2.01 13.96 4.84
C VAL A 84 -0.50 14.23 4.75
N GLU A 85 0.15 14.35 5.90
CA GLU A 85 1.59 14.56 5.97
C GLU A 85 2.34 13.37 5.33
N VAL A 86 3.32 13.64 4.47
CA VAL A 86 4.07 12.61 3.73
C VAL A 86 5.56 12.69 4.01
N GLU A 87 6.16 11.57 4.37
CA GLU A 87 7.61 11.38 4.43
C GLU A 87 8.04 10.35 3.39
N ASN A 88 8.75 10.80 2.35
CA ASN A 88 9.33 9.92 1.35
C ASN A 88 10.79 9.58 1.70
N ILE A 89 10.99 8.41 2.33
CA ILE A 89 12.30 7.98 2.83
C ILE A 89 13.26 7.49 1.73
N ALA A 90 12.83 7.45 0.46
CA ALA A 90 13.69 7.00 -0.65
C ALA A 90 14.95 7.87 -0.85
N HIS A 91 14.90 9.15 -0.44
CA HIS A 91 16.04 10.07 -0.57
C HIS A 91 17.00 10.01 0.62
N GLN A 92 16.60 9.41 1.74
CA GLN A 92 17.43 9.31 2.95
C GLN A 92 18.47 8.18 2.87
N VAL A 93 18.25 7.18 2.00
CA VAL A 93 19.10 5.98 1.89
C VAL A 93 20.37 6.22 1.05
N ASN A 94 20.46 7.32 0.30
CA ASN A 94 21.62 7.64 -0.56
C ASN A 94 22.72 8.47 0.15
N SER A 95 22.64 8.65 1.48
CA SER A 95 23.58 9.49 2.25
C SER A 95 24.51 8.68 3.17
N ILE A 96 24.75 7.39 2.87
CA ILE A 96 25.70 6.54 3.61
C ILE A 96 26.83 6.11 2.68
#